data_AF-A0A969F6Z6-F1
#
_entry.id   AF-A0A969F6Z6-F1
#
_cell.length_a   1.000
_cell.length_b   1.000
_cell.length_c   1.000
_cell.angle_alpha   90.00
_cell.angle_beta   90.00
_cell.angle_gamma   90.00
#
_symmetry.space_group_name_H-M   'P 1'
#
loop_
_entity.id
_entity.type
_entity.pdbx_description
1 polymer ?
#
loop_
_entity_poly.entity_id
_entity_poly.type
_entity_poly.pdbx_seq_one_letter_code
_entity_poly.pdbx_strand_id
1 'polypeptide(L)'
;MIVSEATAVQLGLQVGETYTLFGGDTIQLPVRIVGIWQPRDPTNTFWFYEPDAFAEMLLTSEGQFTQLVAPVLPEAVSTAVWYQLYDGGRIRPATVDAFLQNVRIVEARATVLLDGTTLDVSPVSALQSYGRSNNLLTLTLTIFSIPLIGILLYFISLIANMVVARGASEIAIWRSRGATRGQVVGVYLLEGV
;
A
#
# COMPACT_ATOMS: atom_id res chain seq x y z
N MET A 1 29.09 -11.12 18.73
CA MET A 1 28.63 -10.23 17.63
C MET A 1 28.85 -10.92 16.30
N ILE A 2 28.10 -10.53 15.27
CA ILE A 2 28.32 -10.95 13.88
C ILE A 2 28.73 -9.74 13.04
N VAL A 3 29.48 -9.99 11.97
CA VAL A 3 30.02 -8.97 11.06
C VAL A 3 29.79 -9.37 9.61
N SER A 4 29.75 -8.41 8.69
CA SER A 4 29.62 -8.70 7.26
C SER A 4 30.85 -9.44 6.74
N GLU A 5 30.68 -10.25 5.69
CA GLU A 5 31.81 -10.91 5.03
C GLU A 5 32.83 -9.90 4.49
N ALA A 6 32.35 -8.83 3.85
CA ALA A 6 33.20 -7.77 3.31
C ALA A 6 34.12 -7.17 4.37
N THR A 7 33.56 -6.78 5.53
CA THR A 7 34.33 -6.20 6.63
C THR A 7 35.21 -7.23 7.32
N ALA A 8 34.76 -8.48 7.44
CA ALA A 8 35.59 -9.56 7.99
C ALA A 8 36.85 -9.77 7.15
N VAL A 9 36.73 -9.82 5.82
CA VAL A 9 37.89 -9.95 4.92
C VAL A 9 38.78 -8.72 4.98
N GLN A 10 38.20 -7.53 4.93
CA GLN A 10 38.96 -6.27 4.92
C GLN A 10 39.78 -6.06 6.19
N LEU A 11 39.22 -6.38 7.36
CA LEU A 11 39.86 -6.19 8.66
C LEU A 11 40.55 -7.44 9.20
N GLY A 12 40.48 -8.57 8.47
CA GLY A 12 41.04 -9.84 8.89
C GLY A 12 40.35 -10.46 10.11
N LEU A 13 39.05 -10.17 10.31
CA LEU A 13 38.30 -10.66 11.46
C LEU A 13 37.95 -12.15 11.30
N GLN A 14 38.16 -12.93 12.36
CA GLN A 14 37.90 -14.36 12.37
C GLN A 14 36.86 -14.76 13.41
N VAL A 15 36.07 -15.78 13.08
CA VAL A 15 35.09 -16.37 14.00
C VAL A 15 35.82 -17.07 15.14
N GLY A 16 35.40 -16.77 16.38
CA GLY A 16 35.99 -17.29 17.61
C GLY A 16 36.99 -16.36 18.26
N GLU A 17 37.53 -15.39 17.52
CA GLU A 17 38.47 -14.40 18.05
C GLU A 17 37.77 -13.28 18.81
N THR A 18 38.49 -12.74 19.80
CA THR A 18 38.06 -11.59 20.59
C THR A 18 38.87 -10.37 20.17
N TYR A 19 38.18 -9.28 19.84
CA TYR A 19 38.75 -7.98 19.52
C TYR A 19 38.29 -6.95 20.55
N THR A 20 39.00 -5.83 20.65
CA THR A 20 38.60 -4.71 21.51
C THR A 20 38.10 -3.58 20.63
N LEU A 21 36.86 -3.15 20.86
CA LEU A 21 36.32 -1.93 20.27
C LEU A 21 36.69 -0.74 21.14
N PHE A 22 37.03 0.37 20.49
CA PHE A 22 37.37 1.63 21.15
C PHE A 22 36.30 2.67 20.83
N GLY A 23 35.71 3.25 21.88
CA GLY A 23 34.73 4.33 21.78
C GLY A 23 35.26 5.59 22.46
N GLY A 24 35.76 6.54 21.67
CA GLY A 24 36.52 7.68 22.23
C GLY A 24 37.75 7.23 23.00
N ASP A 25 38.22 8.08 23.93
CA ASP A 25 39.50 7.84 24.64
C ASP A 25 39.39 6.84 25.81
N THR A 26 38.18 6.58 26.33
CA THR A 26 38.00 5.88 27.61
C THR A 26 37.19 4.59 27.52
N ILE A 27 36.44 4.35 26.44
CA ILE A 27 35.58 3.16 26.33
C ILE A 27 36.34 2.06 25.59
N GLN A 28 36.55 0.94 26.26
CA GLN A 28 37.10 -0.28 25.68
C GLN A 28 36.11 -1.42 25.88
N LEU A 29 35.63 -2.02 24.79
CA LEU A 29 34.64 -3.08 24.84
C LEU A 29 35.19 -4.34 24.14
N PRO A 30 35.50 -5.42 24.88
CA PRO A 30 35.89 -6.68 24.27
C PRO A 30 34.68 -7.33 23.59
N VAL A 31 34.83 -7.67 22.31
CA VAL A 31 33.80 -8.30 21.49
C VAL A 31 34.35 -9.58 20.87
N ARG A 32 33.60 -10.67 20.98
CA ARG A 32 33.88 -11.91 20.26
C ARG A 32 33.06 -11.98 18.98
N ILE A 33 33.73 -12.27 17.87
CA ILE A 33 33.04 -12.57 16.60
C ILE A 33 32.56 -14.01 16.66
N VAL A 34 31.25 -14.21 16.55
CA VAL A 34 30.62 -15.55 16.62
C VAL A 34 30.08 -16.00 15.27
N GLY A 35 30.10 -15.14 14.25
CA GLY A 35 29.63 -15.45 12.92
C GLY A 35 29.91 -14.33 11.93
N ILE A 36 29.92 -14.71 10.66
CA ILE A 36 30.03 -13.81 9.53
C ILE A 36 28.73 -13.94 8.74
N TRP A 37 28.15 -12.81 8.34
CA TRP A 37 26.90 -12.77 7.60
C TRP A 37 27.12 -12.28 6.17
N GLN A 38 26.29 -12.79 5.26
CA GLN A 38 26.17 -12.33 3.88
C GLN A 38 24.68 -12.29 3.50
N PRO A 39 24.23 -11.30 2.70
CA PRO A 39 22.86 -11.30 2.19
C PRO A 39 22.63 -12.53 1.32
N ARG A 40 21.55 -13.28 1.57
CA ARG A 40 21.14 -14.37 0.66
C ARG A 40 20.57 -13.83 -0.65
N ASP A 41 19.79 -12.77 -0.54
CA ASP A 41 19.23 -12.00 -1.65
C ASP A 41 19.30 -10.52 -1.25
N PRO A 42 20.18 -9.72 -1.86
CA PRO A 42 20.34 -8.30 -1.56
C PRO A 42 19.11 -7.45 -1.92
N THR A 43 18.26 -7.94 -2.84
CA THR A 43 17.11 -7.20 -3.37
C THR A 43 15.80 -7.50 -2.65
N ASN A 44 15.85 -8.39 -1.65
CA ASN A 44 14.67 -8.83 -0.93
C ASN A 44 14.02 -7.68 -0.14
N THR A 45 12.69 -7.62 -0.12
CA THR A 45 11.91 -6.64 0.64
C THR A 45 12.11 -6.70 2.16
N PHE A 46 12.75 -7.75 2.66
CA PHE A 46 13.23 -7.82 4.04
C PHE A 46 14.20 -6.69 4.39
N TRP A 47 15.03 -6.26 3.43
CA TRP A 47 16.02 -5.20 3.62
C TRP A 47 15.36 -3.82 3.50
N PHE A 48 15.32 -3.09 4.61
CA PHE A 48 14.77 -1.73 4.65
C PHE A 48 15.79 -0.64 4.24
N TYR A 49 17.08 -0.95 4.35
CA TYR A 49 18.19 -0.27 3.69
C TYR A 49 18.98 -1.28 2.88
N GLU A 50 19.74 -0.83 1.89
CA GLU A 50 20.66 -1.71 1.15
C GLU A 50 21.59 -2.42 2.14
N PRO A 51 21.86 -3.74 1.97
CA PRO A 51 22.66 -4.50 2.92
C PRO A 51 24.03 -3.88 3.20
N ASP A 52 24.59 -3.18 2.22
CA ASP A 52 25.88 -2.48 2.32
C ASP A 52 25.86 -1.38 3.40
N ALA A 53 24.71 -0.77 3.69
CA ALA A 53 24.57 0.19 4.78
C ALA A 53 24.87 -0.44 6.15
N PHE A 54 24.72 -1.75 6.29
CA PHE A 54 25.03 -2.49 7.51
C PHE A 54 26.42 -3.15 7.47
N ALA A 55 27.13 -3.08 6.33
CA ALA A 55 28.39 -3.81 6.16
C ALA A 55 29.42 -3.40 7.20
N GLU A 56 29.53 -2.10 7.48
CA GLU A 56 30.46 -1.51 8.46
C GLU A 56 29.97 -1.63 9.91
N MET A 57 28.83 -2.28 10.16
CA MET A 57 28.24 -2.42 11.49
C MET A 57 28.51 -3.80 12.10
N LEU A 58 28.73 -3.82 13.42
CA LEU A 58 28.71 -5.05 14.20
C LEU A 58 27.30 -5.28 14.73
N LEU A 59 26.73 -6.45 14.41
CA LEU A 59 25.38 -6.80 14.84
C LEU A 59 25.44 -7.70 16.08
N THR A 60 24.52 -7.45 17.01
CA THR A 60 24.38 -8.22 18.23
C THR A 60 22.91 -8.41 18.58
N SER A 61 22.61 -9.30 19.51
CA SER A 61 21.24 -9.45 20.02
C SER A 61 20.86 -8.26 20.90
N GLU A 62 19.58 -7.88 20.88
CA GLU A 62 19.03 -6.80 21.72
C GLU A 62 19.36 -7.02 23.22
N GLY A 63 19.22 -8.25 23.70
CA GLY A 63 19.54 -8.60 25.09
C GLY A 63 21.02 -8.36 25.44
N GLN A 64 21.95 -8.72 24.54
CA GLN A 64 23.37 -8.43 24.77
C GLN A 64 23.69 -6.95 24.66
N PHE A 65 23.04 -6.24 23.73
CA PHE A 65 23.21 -4.80 23.57
C PHE A 65 22.81 -4.06 24.85
N THR A 66 21.60 -4.32 25.34
CA THR A 66 21.04 -3.67 26.54
C THR A 66 21.82 -3.99 27.81
N GLN A 67 22.36 -5.21 27.95
CA GLN A 67 23.08 -5.62 29.15
C GLN A 67 24.55 -5.22 29.16
N LEU A 68 25.23 -5.22 28.01
CA LEU A 68 26.69 -5.12 27.94
C LEU A 68 27.19 -3.87 27.22
N VAL A 69 26.42 -3.34 26.28
CA VAL A 69 26.84 -2.23 25.41
C VAL A 69 26.23 -0.92 25.89
N ALA A 70 24.93 -0.91 26.17
CA ALA A 70 24.23 0.30 26.58
C ALA A 70 24.72 0.94 27.90
N PRO A 71 25.09 0.18 28.95
CA PRO A 71 25.53 0.79 30.22
C PRO A 71 26.89 1.50 30.16
N VAL A 72 27.73 1.16 29.17
CA VAL A 72 29.09 1.70 29.03
C VAL A 72 29.19 2.82 28.00
N LEU A 73 28.12 3.08 27.26
CA LEU A 73 28.04 4.14 26.26
C LEU A 73 27.20 5.32 26.78
N PRO A 74 27.75 6.54 26.85
CA PRO A 74 27.01 7.73 27.28
C PRO A 74 25.74 8.00 26.44
N GLU A 75 25.82 7.74 25.14
CA GLU A 75 24.71 7.76 24.19
C GLU A 75 24.62 6.40 23.50
N ALA A 76 24.10 5.40 24.22
CA ALA A 76 24.03 4.04 23.75
C ALA A 76 23.26 3.88 22.43
N VAL A 77 22.21 4.67 22.22
CA VAL A 77 21.34 4.57 21.05
C VAL A 77 21.39 5.88 20.28
N SER A 78 22.10 5.89 19.16
CA SER A 78 22.14 7.01 18.22
C SER A 78 20.96 7.02 17.26
N THR A 79 20.44 5.83 16.91
CA THR A 79 19.31 5.68 15.98
C THR A 79 18.53 4.43 16.34
N ALA A 80 17.21 4.57 16.42
CA ALA A 80 16.27 3.47 16.59
C ALA A 80 15.30 3.47 15.40
N VAL A 81 15.20 2.32 14.72
CA VAL A 81 14.35 2.16 13.54
C VAL A 81 13.31 1.08 13.83
N TRP A 82 12.03 1.42 13.64
CA TRP A 82 10.94 0.46 13.68
C TRP A 82 10.46 0.16 12.26
N TYR A 83 10.67 -1.07 11.84
CA TYR A 83 10.21 -1.55 10.54
C TYR A 83 9.04 -2.50 10.71
N GLN A 84 7.91 -2.19 10.07
CA GLN A 84 6.69 -3.00 10.14
C GLN A 84 6.21 -3.32 8.72
N LEU A 85 6.25 -4.61 8.38
CA LEU A 85 5.73 -5.12 7.12
C LEU A 85 4.24 -5.49 7.30
N TYR A 86 3.36 -4.76 6.62
CA TYR A 86 1.93 -5.00 6.66
C TYR A 86 1.45 -5.73 5.39
N ASP A 87 0.57 -6.72 5.56
CA ASP A 87 -0.10 -7.38 4.44
C ASP A 87 -1.15 -6.45 3.82
N GLY A 88 -0.84 -5.89 2.65
CA GLY A 88 -1.71 -4.98 1.90
C GLY A 88 -2.89 -5.66 1.19
N GLY A 89 -2.95 -6.99 1.14
CA GLY A 89 -3.98 -7.73 0.38
C GLY A 89 -5.41 -7.53 0.87
N ARG A 90 -5.60 -6.93 2.05
CA ARG A 90 -6.91 -6.65 2.66
C ARG A 90 -7.32 -5.19 2.64
N ILE A 91 -6.47 -4.29 2.12
CA ILE A 91 -6.76 -2.86 2.10
C ILE A 91 -7.77 -2.59 0.98
N ARG A 92 -8.99 -2.22 1.37
CA ARG A 92 -10.04 -1.81 0.43
C ARG A 92 -9.91 -0.32 0.14
N PRO A 93 -10.24 0.17 -1.07
CA PRO A 93 -10.18 1.60 -1.39
C PRO A 93 -10.97 2.48 -0.41
N ALA A 94 -12.12 2.00 0.05
CA ALA A 94 -12.96 2.69 1.03
C ALA A 94 -12.34 2.86 2.43
N THR A 95 -11.26 2.13 2.74
CA THR A 95 -10.58 2.18 4.05
C THR A 95 -9.29 2.99 4.05
N VAL A 96 -8.85 3.49 2.88
CA VAL A 96 -7.58 4.20 2.73
C VAL A 96 -7.56 5.51 3.52
N ASP A 97 -8.61 6.31 3.47
CA ASP A 97 -8.66 7.60 4.17
C ASP A 97 -8.62 7.46 5.70
N ALA A 98 -9.35 6.47 6.23
CA ALA A 98 -9.33 6.15 7.66
C ALA A 98 -7.96 5.62 8.11
N PHE A 99 -7.31 4.80 7.28
CA PHE A 99 -5.95 4.32 7.56
C PHE A 99 -4.94 5.47 7.57
N LEU A 100 -4.99 6.38 6.59
CA LEU A 100 -4.12 7.56 6.53
C LEU A 100 -4.33 8.53 7.69
N GLN A 101 -5.53 8.63 8.24
CA GLN A 101 -5.79 9.38 9.48
C GLN A 101 -5.13 8.71 10.69
N ASN A 102 -5.25 7.39 10.82
CA ASN A 102 -4.63 6.65 11.92
C ASN A 102 -3.10 6.73 11.90
N VAL A 103 -2.48 6.66 10.73
CA VAL A 103 -1.02 6.84 10.57
C VAL A 103 -0.58 8.21 11.10
N ARG A 104 -1.29 9.29 10.74
CA ARG A 104 -0.99 10.64 11.24
C ARG A 104 -1.13 10.76 12.76
N ILE A 105 -2.11 10.07 13.35
CA ILE A 105 -2.30 10.06 14.81
C ILE A 105 -1.12 9.34 15.50
N VAL A 106 -0.67 8.21 14.93
CA VAL A 106 0.48 7.46 15.46
C VAL A 106 1.75 8.28 15.33
N GLU A 107 1.98 8.92 14.19
CA GLU A 107 3.13 9.79 13.94
C GLU A 107 3.18 10.96 14.95
N ALA A 108 2.07 11.69 15.10
CA ALA A 108 1.98 12.81 16.04
C ALA A 108 2.22 12.37 17.50
N ARG A 109 1.75 11.18 17.90
CA ARG A 109 2.02 10.63 19.24
C ARG A 109 3.47 10.17 19.40
N ALA A 110 4.06 9.58 18.37
CA ALA A 110 5.45 9.13 18.39
C ALA A 110 6.41 10.32 18.55
N THR A 111 6.19 11.41 17.81
CA THR A 111 6.99 12.65 17.93
C THR A 111 6.91 13.27 19.32
N VAL A 112 5.75 13.20 19.99
CA VAL A 112 5.58 13.72 21.36
C VAL A 112 6.26 12.84 22.41
N LEU A 113 6.33 11.53 22.19
CA LEU A 113 6.95 10.58 23.12
C LEU A 113 8.47 10.48 22.96
N LEU A 114 8.97 10.69 21.74
CA LEU A 114 10.38 10.60 21.36
C LEU A 114 10.73 11.84 20.51
N ASP A 115 11.22 12.87 21.20
CA ASP A 115 11.72 14.09 20.58
C ASP A 115 12.80 13.74 19.54
N GLY A 116 12.64 14.19 18.28
CA GLY A 116 13.59 13.91 17.19
C GLY A 116 13.30 12.68 16.32
N THR A 117 12.14 12.03 16.47
CA THR A 117 11.74 10.90 15.59
C THR A 117 11.44 11.38 14.17
N THR A 118 12.20 10.91 13.17
CA THR A 118 11.94 11.14 11.74
C THR A 118 11.37 9.88 11.08
N LEU A 119 10.35 10.04 10.24
CA LEU A 119 9.72 8.95 9.49
C LEU A 119 10.38 8.86 8.10
N ASP A 120 11.51 8.17 8.01
CA ASP A 120 12.41 8.22 6.84
C ASP A 120 11.83 7.51 5.59
N VAL A 121 11.15 6.37 5.77
CA VAL A 121 10.52 5.61 4.67
C VAL A 121 9.07 5.32 5.01
N SER A 122 8.17 6.24 4.63
CA SER A 122 6.74 6.10 4.87
C SER A 122 6.03 5.51 3.64
N PRO A 123 5.26 4.42 3.77
CA PRO A 123 4.43 3.87 2.69
C PRO A 123 3.29 4.82 2.27
N VAL A 124 3.16 5.97 2.94
CA VAL A 124 2.17 7.01 2.62
C VAL A 124 2.30 7.51 1.18
N SER A 125 3.50 7.66 0.63
CA SER A 125 3.68 8.11 -0.76
C SER A 125 3.17 7.06 -1.77
N ALA A 126 3.42 5.79 -1.51
CA ALA A 126 2.92 4.67 -2.31
C ALA A 126 1.40 4.47 -2.18
N LEU A 127 0.83 4.73 -1.00
CA LEU A 127 -0.62 4.69 -0.79
C LEU A 127 -1.34 5.91 -1.41
N GLN A 128 -0.71 7.09 -1.41
CA GLN A 128 -1.25 8.28 -2.07
C GLN A 128 -1.29 8.13 -3.60
N SER A 129 -0.31 7.46 -4.21
CA SER A 129 -0.32 7.17 -5.65
C SER A 129 -1.39 6.12 -6.02
N TYR A 130 -1.63 5.14 -5.14
CA TYR A 130 -2.72 4.17 -5.30
C TYR A 130 -4.11 4.81 -5.16
N GLY A 131 -4.29 5.73 -4.20
CA GLY A 131 -5.52 6.49 -4.01
C GLY A 131 -5.90 7.38 -5.20
N ARG A 132 -4.92 8.03 -5.86
CA ARG A 132 -5.15 8.82 -7.08
C ARG A 132 -5.52 7.95 -8.28
N SER A 133 -4.92 6.76 -8.41
CA SER A 133 -5.15 5.87 -9.55
C SER A 133 -6.55 5.23 -9.54
N ASN A 134 -7.12 4.96 -8.36
CA ASN A 134 -8.41 4.25 -8.27
C ASN A 134 -9.64 5.15 -8.48
N ASN A 135 -9.53 6.44 -8.15
CA ASN A 135 -10.62 7.40 -8.38
C ASN A 135 -10.72 7.79 -9.87
N LEU A 136 -9.59 7.87 -10.58
CA LEU A 136 -9.59 8.12 -12.03
C LEU A 136 -10.24 6.97 -12.81
N LEU A 137 -9.94 5.70 -12.47
CA LEU A 137 -10.52 4.56 -13.19
C LEU A 137 -12.04 4.46 -13.03
N THR A 138 -12.54 4.63 -11.80
CA THR A 138 -13.99 4.58 -11.51
C THR A 138 -14.74 5.74 -12.18
N LEU A 139 -14.15 6.94 -12.18
CA LEU A 139 -14.75 8.13 -12.79
C LEU A 139 -14.71 8.05 -14.33
N THR A 140 -13.61 7.55 -14.91
CA THR A 140 -13.49 7.28 -16.36
C THR A 140 -14.49 6.22 -16.83
N LEU A 141 -14.62 5.10 -16.12
CA LEU A 141 -15.59 4.06 -16.45
C LEU A 141 -17.05 4.55 -16.32
N THR A 142 -17.35 5.38 -15.31
CA THR A 142 -18.69 5.94 -15.12
C THR A 142 -19.03 6.94 -16.23
N ILE A 143 -18.13 7.86 -16.57
CA ILE A 143 -18.32 8.82 -17.67
C ILE A 143 -18.46 8.08 -19.01
N PHE A 144 -17.74 6.97 -19.22
CA PHE A 144 -17.85 6.19 -20.46
C PHE A 144 -19.14 5.36 -20.54
N SER A 145 -19.68 4.95 -19.40
CA SER A 145 -20.92 4.16 -19.32
C SER A 145 -22.17 5.01 -19.62
N ILE A 146 -22.17 6.30 -19.28
CA ILE A 146 -23.30 7.21 -19.53
C ILE A 146 -23.64 7.32 -21.04
N PRO A 147 -22.69 7.58 -21.96
CA PRO A 147 -22.92 7.59 -23.40
C PRO A 147 -23.49 6.27 -23.93
N LEU A 148 -22.99 5.13 -23.43
CA LEU A 148 -23.45 3.81 -23.85
C LEU A 148 -24.93 3.60 -23.51
N ILE A 149 -25.34 3.95 -22.28
CA ILE A 149 -26.75 3.91 -21.87
C ILE A 149 -27.60 4.86 -22.73
N GLY A 150 -27.09 6.05 -23.03
CA GLY A 150 -27.75 7.01 -23.91
C GLY A 150 -28.02 6.45 -25.31
N ILE A 151 -27.03 5.78 -25.91
CA ILE A 151 -27.18 5.14 -27.22
C ILE A 151 -28.18 3.98 -27.16
N LEU A 152 -28.14 3.15 -26.11
CA LEU A 152 -29.10 2.07 -25.92
C LEU A 152 -30.53 2.60 -25.84
N LEU A 153 -30.77 3.65 -25.06
CA LEU A 153 -32.09 4.29 -24.96
C LEU A 153 -32.55 4.90 -26.28
N TYR A 154 -31.64 5.52 -27.05
CA TYR A 154 -31.94 6.02 -28.38
C TYR A 154 -32.36 4.90 -29.33
N PHE A 155 -31.62 3.79 -29.34
CA PHE A 155 -31.93 2.62 -30.18
C PHE A 155 -33.26 1.97 -29.80
N ILE A 156 -33.52 1.81 -28.49
CA ILE A 156 -34.80 1.30 -27.98
C ILE A 156 -35.94 2.21 -28.44
N SER A 157 -35.78 3.53 -28.36
CA SER A 157 -36.77 4.50 -28.85
C SER A 157 -36.99 4.36 -30.36
N LEU A 158 -35.95 4.19 -31.15
CA LEU A 158 -36.04 4.01 -32.60
C LEU A 158 -36.79 2.72 -32.96
N ILE A 159 -36.42 1.59 -32.32
CA ILE A 159 -37.10 0.31 -32.52
C ILE A 159 -38.56 0.41 -32.07
N ALA A 160 -38.85 0.99 -30.91
CA ALA A 160 -40.22 1.19 -30.42
C ALA A 160 -41.05 2.02 -31.41
N ASN A 161 -40.50 3.12 -31.91
CA ASN A 161 -41.16 3.95 -32.93
C ASN A 161 -41.38 3.17 -34.24
N MET A 162 -40.41 2.35 -34.66
CA MET A 162 -40.54 1.51 -35.85
C MET A 162 -41.63 0.44 -35.68
N VAL A 163 -41.72 -0.20 -34.51
CA VAL A 163 -42.76 -1.18 -34.19
C VAL A 163 -44.13 -0.51 -34.18
N VAL A 164 -44.26 0.66 -33.55
CA VAL A 164 -45.51 1.44 -33.56
C VAL A 164 -45.89 1.88 -34.98
N ALA A 165 -44.92 2.29 -35.81
CA ALA A 165 -45.18 2.69 -37.19
C ALA A 165 -45.61 1.51 -38.07
N ARG A 166 -45.04 0.31 -37.87
CA ARG A 166 -45.47 -0.93 -38.56
C ARG A 166 -46.84 -1.41 -38.07
N GLY A 167 -47.08 -1.33 -36.76
CA GLY A 167 -48.35 -1.65 -36.12
C GLY A 167 -49.43 -0.57 -36.31
N ALA A 168 -49.12 0.57 -36.93
CA ALA A 168 -50.07 1.67 -37.12
C ALA A 168 -51.30 1.26 -37.93
N SER A 169 -51.15 0.32 -38.88
CA SER A 169 -52.28 -0.22 -39.65
C SER A 169 -53.22 -1.07 -38.79
N GLU A 170 -52.71 -1.69 -37.72
CA GLU A 170 -53.48 -2.51 -36.78
C GLU A 170 -54.04 -1.66 -35.64
N ILE A 171 -53.26 -0.72 -35.10
CA ILE A 171 -53.68 0.27 -34.11
C ILE A 171 -54.82 1.15 -34.63
N ALA A 172 -54.87 1.45 -35.94
CA ALA A 172 -55.98 2.16 -36.55
C ALA A 172 -57.33 1.40 -36.44
N ILE A 173 -57.30 0.06 -36.48
CA ILE A 173 -58.48 -0.81 -36.33
C ILE A 173 -58.94 -0.85 -34.86
N TRP A 174 -58.02 -0.77 -33.90
CA TRP A 174 -58.35 -0.75 -32.47
C TRP A 174 -58.83 0.63 -32.01
N ARG A 175 -58.29 1.71 -32.60
CA ARG A 175 -58.73 3.09 -32.33
C ARG A 175 -60.15 3.36 -32.82
N SER A 176 -60.58 2.75 -33.94
CA SER A 176 -61.97 2.84 -34.41
C SER A 176 -62.98 2.16 -33.47
N ARG A 177 -62.49 1.32 -32.56
CA ARG A 177 -63.26 0.62 -31.51
C ARG A 177 -63.15 1.28 -30.12
N GLY A 178 -62.58 2.48 -30.02
CA GLY A 178 -62.62 3.31 -28.81
C GLY A 178 -61.44 3.17 -27.83
N ALA A 179 -60.35 2.50 -28.21
CA ALA A 179 -59.17 2.38 -27.36
C ALA A 179 -58.42 3.72 -27.19
N THR A 180 -58.06 4.07 -25.94
CA THR A 180 -57.34 5.31 -25.62
C THR A 180 -55.81 5.14 -25.74
N ARG A 181 -55.09 6.24 -26.04
CA ARG A 181 -53.63 6.24 -26.27
C ARG A 181 -52.83 5.59 -25.14
N GLY A 182 -53.27 5.72 -23.89
CA GLY A 182 -52.62 5.11 -22.73
C GLY A 182 -52.82 3.59 -22.62
N GLN A 183 -53.97 3.06 -23.07
CA GLN A 183 -54.25 1.62 -23.05
C GLN A 183 -53.40 0.86 -24.08
N VAL A 184 -53.16 1.46 -25.24
CA VAL A 184 -52.27 0.88 -26.26
C VAL A 184 -50.83 0.81 -25.74
N VAL A 185 -50.33 1.89 -25.12
CA VAL A 185 -48.98 1.90 -24.51
C VAL A 185 -48.85 0.87 -23.38
N GLY A 186 -49.88 0.70 -22.55
CA GLY A 186 -49.89 -0.29 -21.46
C GLY A 186 -49.82 -1.75 -21.95
N VAL A 187 -50.44 -2.07 -23.08
CA VAL A 187 -50.42 -3.43 -23.65
C VAL A 187 -49.03 -3.77 -24.22
N TYR A 188 -48.41 -2.85 -24.96
CA TYR A 188 -47.04 -3.07 -25.49
C TYR A 188 -45.98 -3.18 -24.38
N LEU A 189 -46.17 -2.50 -23.25
CA LEU A 189 -45.29 -2.65 -22.08
C LEU A 189 -45.44 -4.02 -21.39
N LEU A 190 -46.62 -4.64 -21.44
CA LEU A 190 -46.87 -5.98 -20.89
C LEU A 190 -46.47 -7.10 -21.85
N GLU A 191 -46.50 -6.85 -23.16
CA GLU A 191 -46.07 -7.81 -24.18
C GLU A 191 -44.55 -7.82 -24.38
N GLY A 192 -43.85 -6.76 -23.95
CA GLY A 192 -42.40 -6.61 -24.02
C GLY A 192 -41.61 -7.07 -22.79
N VAL A 193 -42.26 -7.75 -21.83
CA VAL A 193 -41.62 -8.45 -20.69
C VAL A 193 -41.49 -9.94 -20.99
#